data_AF-M0L8F9-F1
#
_entry.id   AF-M0L8F9-F1
#
_cell.length_a   1.000
_cell.length_b   1.000
_cell.length_c   1.000
_cell.angle_alpha   90.00
_cell.angle_beta   90.00
_cell.angle_gamma   90.00
#
_symmetry.space_group_name_H-M   'P 1'
#
loop_
_entity.id
_entity.type
_entity.pdbx_description
1 polymer ?
#
loop_
_entity_poly.entity_id
_entity_poly.type
_entity_poly.pdbx_seq_one_letter_code
_entity_poly.pdbx_strand_id
1 'polypeptide(L)'
;MPSLTLRIAVLGLAALTAGCFGMPSSESPAPVDATTTVASPTGTVEFNDGPKERPDRPARLNESSVREFVYEYQYRSVYNGLWQGEYTEMSLACRVDTVTERSWGYDVIVTCTGSSTTDPPAGSTATEGPISDYFTQSYRYSVSADALTRESVENRDPVS
;
A
#
# COMPACT_ATOMS: atom_id res chain seq x y z
N MET A 1 30.79 -38.77 -17.48
CA MET A 1 31.91 -38.42 -18.39
C MET A 1 31.84 -36.93 -18.68
N PRO A 2 32.87 -36.14 -18.36
CA PRO A 2 32.87 -34.70 -18.56
C PRO A 2 33.28 -34.36 -20.00
N SER A 3 32.68 -33.34 -20.62
CA SER A 3 33.23 -32.73 -21.83
C SER A 3 33.57 -31.27 -21.55
N LEU A 4 34.87 -31.02 -21.42
CA LEU A 4 35.50 -29.71 -21.56
C LEU A 4 35.15 -29.12 -22.94
N THR A 5 34.82 -27.83 -23.01
CA THR A 5 35.35 -26.99 -24.10
C THR A 5 35.58 -25.57 -23.60
N LEU A 6 36.85 -25.27 -23.40
CA LEU A 6 37.44 -23.95 -23.19
C LEU A 6 37.72 -23.33 -24.57
N ARG A 7 37.33 -22.07 -24.82
CA ARG A 7 38.03 -21.20 -25.77
C ARG A 7 38.13 -19.78 -25.21
N ILE A 8 39.39 -19.39 -25.03
CA ILE A 8 39.93 -18.10 -24.62
C ILE A 8 40.01 -17.18 -25.85
N ALA A 9 40.08 -15.85 -25.58
CA ALA A 9 40.86 -14.80 -26.28
C ALA A 9 40.01 -13.67 -26.90
N VAL A 10 40.33 -12.37 -26.83
CA VAL A 10 41.32 -11.52 -26.11
C VAL A 10 41.10 -10.06 -26.61
N LEU A 11 41.36 -9.09 -25.71
CA LEU A 11 41.73 -7.66 -25.86
C LEU A 11 41.12 -6.74 -26.95
N GLY A 12 40.74 -5.54 -26.47
CA GLY A 12 40.93 -4.27 -27.17
C GLY A 12 41.16 -3.12 -26.18
N LEU A 13 42.39 -2.62 -26.10
CA LEU A 13 42.86 -1.49 -25.27
C LEU A 13 43.38 -0.37 -26.18
N ALA A 14 42.96 0.88 -25.97
CA ALA A 14 43.66 2.13 -26.38
C ALA A 14 42.95 3.32 -25.66
N ALA A 15 43.51 4.03 -24.67
CA ALA A 15 44.72 4.87 -24.55
C ALA A 15 44.51 6.37 -24.94
N LEU A 16 44.33 7.19 -23.89
CA LEU A 16 44.84 8.54 -23.57
C LEU A 16 44.92 9.67 -24.63
N THR A 17 44.32 10.83 -24.30
CA THR A 17 44.90 12.17 -24.58
C THR A 17 44.75 13.10 -23.38
N ALA A 18 45.76 13.94 -23.19
CA ALA A 18 46.08 14.73 -22.00
C ALA A 18 45.44 16.14 -21.95
N GLY A 19 45.33 16.66 -20.72
CA GLY A 19 45.68 18.04 -20.34
C GLY A 19 44.63 19.15 -20.44
N CYS A 20 44.21 19.69 -19.29
CA CYS A 20 44.30 21.13 -19.03
C CYS A 20 44.19 21.44 -17.52
N PHE A 21 45.20 22.12 -16.97
CA PHE A 21 45.15 22.76 -15.65
C PHE A 21 44.42 24.11 -15.77
N GLY A 22 43.44 24.34 -14.90
CA GLY A 22 42.78 25.64 -14.75
C GLY A 22 41.78 25.64 -13.59
N MET A 23 42.26 25.98 -12.40
CA MET A 23 41.46 26.62 -11.33
C MET A 23 41.72 28.15 -11.44
N PRO A 24 40.88 29.06 -10.90
CA PRO A 24 39.83 28.84 -9.90
C PRO A 24 38.48 29.49 -10.23
N SER A 25 37.39 29.00 -9.62
CA SER A 25 36.26 29.84 -9.22
C SER A 25 35.48 29.13 -8.12
N SER A 26 35.49 29.75 -6.94
CA SER A 26 34.49 29.54 -5.90
C SER A 26 33.12 29.87 -6.49
N GLU A 27 32.31 28.86 -6.75
CA GLU A 27 30.87 29.04 -6.78
C GLU A 27 30.29 27.95 -5.88
N SER A 28 29.91 28.38 -4.68
CA SER A 28 29.13 27.57 -3.77
C SER A 28 27.90 27.10 -4.53
N PRO A 29 27.63 25.78 -4.69
CA PRO A 29 26.33 25.38 -5.17
C PRO A 29 25.35 25.83 -4.09
N ALA A 30 24.55 26.84 -4.40
CA ALA A 30 23.35 27.12 -3.63
C ALA A 30 22.59 25.79 -3.50
N PRO A 31 22.07 25.43 -2.33
CA PRO A 31 21.20 24.28 -2.23
C PRO A 31 20.02 24.58 -3.15
N VAL A 32 19.94 23.85 -4.25
CA VAL A 32 18.73 23.84 -5.07
C VAL A 32 17.71 23.19 -4.16
N ASP A 33 16.88 24.01 -3.52
CA ASP A 33 15.66 23.58 -2.86
C ASP A 33 14.75 23.03 -3.97
N ALA A 34 15.05 21.80 -4.39
CA ALA A 34 14.22 21.02 -5.28
C ALA A 34 12.99 20.64 -4.47
N THR A 35 12.06 21.59 -4.36
CA THR A 35 10.71 21.33 -3.87
C THR A 35 10.05 20.41 -4.89
N THR A 36 10.30 19.11 -4.74
CA THR A 36 9.65 18.06 -5.53
C THR A 36 8.17 18.15 -5.18
N THR A 37 7.40 18.76 -6.07
CA THR A 37 5.95 18.83 -5.93
C THR A 37 5.42 17.42 -6.15
N VAL A 38 5.03 16.74 -5.07
CA VAL A 38 4.39 15.43 -5.16
C VAL A 38 3.07 15.60 -5.90
N ALA A 39 2.90 14.85 -6.99
CA ALA A 39 1.68 14.89 -7.79
C ALA A 39 0.47 14.44 -6.96
N SER A 40 -0.68 15.07 -7.21
CA SER A 40 -1.95 14.66 -6.61
C SER A 40 -2.35 13.25 -7.08
N PRO A 41 -2.96 12.43 -6.21
CA PRO A 41 -3.46 11.12 -6.60
C PRO A 41 -4.59 11.28 -7.62
N THR A 42 -4.71 10.31 -8.53
CA THR A 42 -5.83 10.19 -9.46
C THR A 42 -6.37 8.77 -9.37
N GLY A 43 -7.69 8.63 -9.26
CA GLY A 43 -8.36 7.32 -9.29
C GLY A 43 -9.24 7.01 -8.09
N THR A 44 -9.72 5.77 -8.09
CA THR A 44 -10.59 5.18 -7.07
C THR A 44 -10.02 3.83 -6.67
N VAL A 45 -10.19 3.47 -5.40
CA VAL A 45 -9.86 2.12 -4.92
C VAL A 45 -11.06 1.22 -5.18
N GLU A 46 -10.81 0.00 -5.67
CA GLU A 46 -11.84 -1.03 -5.75
C GLU A 46 -12.38 -1.34 -4.35
N PHE A 47 -13.67 -1.61 -4.24
CA PHE A 47 -14.30 -1.92 -2.97
C PHE A 47 -14.93 -3.30 -3.09
N ASN A 48 -14.56 -4.20 -2.19
CA ASN A 48 -15.03 -5.59 -2.25
C ASN A 48 -16.55 -5.65 -2.05
N ASP A 49 -17.21 -6.48 -2.85
CA ASP A 49 -18.63 -6.78 -2.71
C ASP A 49 -18.92 -7.49 -1.39
N GLY A 50 -20.05 -7.17 -0.77
CA GLY A 50 -20.46 -7.77 0.49
C GLY A 50 -21.56 -6.96 1.18
N PRO A 51 -21.89 -7.29 2.44
CA PRO A 51 -23.02 -6.69 3.14
C PRO A 51 -22.74 -5.27 3.65
N LYS A 52 -21.49 -4.79 3.63
CA LYS A 52 -21.15 -3.42 4.05
C LYS A 52 -21.09 -2.50 2.84
N GLU A 53 -21.66 -1.32 2.98
CA GLU A 53 -21.55 -0.26 1.97
C GLU A 53 -20.25 0.53 2.14
N ARG A 54 -19.75 1.07 1.03
CA ARG A 54 -18.62 2.01 1.02
C ARG A 54 -18.96 3.22 1.90
N PRO A 55 -18.05 3.67 2.79
CA PRO A 55 -18.32 4.86 3.61
C PRO A 55 -18.39 6.12 2.73
N ASP A 56 -19.20 7.08 3.19
CA ASP A 56 -19.30 8.38 2.54
C ASP A 56 -17.98 9.13 2.65
N ARG A 57 -17.63 9.82 1.56
CA ARG A 57 -16.45 10.67 1.54
C ARG A 57 -16.69 11.89 2.44
N PRO A 58 -15.74 12.25 3.34
CA PRO A 58 -15.89 13.41 4.20
C PRO A 58 -15.97 14.71 3.37
N ALA A 59 -16.95 15.55 3.70
CA ALA A 59 -17.14 16.85 3.02
C ALA A 59 -15.97 17.83 3.24
N ARG A 60 -15.20 17.64 4.31
CA ARG A 60 -13.99 18.40 4.62
C ARG A 60 -12.88 17.45 5.04
N LEU A 61 -11.73 17.56 4.40
CA LEU A 61 -10.53 16.82 4.77
C LEU A 61 -9.81 17.54 5.91
N ASN A 62 -9.63 16.83 7.00
CA ASN A 62 -8.71 17.14 8.08
C ASN A 62 -8.19 15.81 8.64
N GLU A 63 -7.18 15.85 9.50
CA GLU A 63 -6.56 14.64 10.04
C GLU A 63 -7.58 13.65 10.63
N SER A 64 -8.55 14.16 11.40
CA SER A 64 -9.55 13.32 12.05
C SER A 64 -10.52 12.68 11.05
N SER A 65 -11.05 13.48 10.12
CA SER A 65 -12.04 12.98 9.14
C SER A 65 -11.42 11.98 8.16
N VAL A 66 -10.15 12.18 7.76
CA VAL A 66 -9.46 11.24 6.88
C VAL A 66 -9.05 9.97 7.63
N ARG A 67 -8.62 10.08 8.89
CA ARG A 67 -8.35 8.91 9.75
C ARG A 67 -9.57 8.01 9.84
N GLU A 68 -10.72 8.59 10.18
CA GLU A 68 -11.99 7.86 10.30
C GLU A 68 -12.42 7.25 8.96
N PHE A 69 -12.44 8.06 7.90
CA PHE A 69 -12.80 7.60 6.56
C PHE A 69 -11.95 6.42 6.08
N VAL A 70 -10.61 6.50 6.20
CA VAL A 70 -9.71 5.42 5.77
C VAL A 70 -9.86 4.17 6.64
N TYR A 71 -10.02 4.35 7.95
CA TYR A 71 -10.31 3.24 8.86
C TYR A 71 -11.59 2.50 8.43
N GLU A 72 -12.69 3.23 8.26
CA GLU A 72 -13.97 2.63 7.85
C GLU A 72 -13.88 1.98 6.46
N TYR A 73 -13.24 2.65 5.51
CA TYR A 73 -13.11 2.16 4.15
C TYR A 73 -12.37 0.82 4.12
N GLN A 74 -11.19 0.76 4.76
CA GLN A 74 -10.40 -0.46 4.81
C GLN A 74 -11.13 -1.55 5.60
N TYR A 75 -11.67 -1.23 6.78
CA TYR A 75 -12.38 -2.20 7.61
C TYR A 75 -13.54 -2.84 6.85
N ARG A 76 -14.42 -2.03 6.23
CA ARG A 76 -15.58 -2.53 5.49
C ARG A 76 -15.17 -3.29 4.22
N SER A 77 -14.12 -2.85 3.53
CA SER A 77 -13.58 -3.57 2.36
C SER A 77 -13.03 -4.94 2.76
N VAL A 78 -12.31 -5.06 3.88
CA VAL A 78 -11.78 -6.36 4.35
C VAL A 78 -12.91 -7.23 4.86
N TYR A 79 -13.85 -6.67 5.63
CA TYR A 79 -15.06 -7.37 6.07
C TYR A 79 -15.76 -8.03 4.89
N ASN A 80 -16.02 -7.25 3.84
CA ASN A 80 -16.69 -7.75 2.65
C ASN A 80 -15.88 -8.84 1.93
N GLY A 81 -14.55 -8.68 1.83
CA GLY A 81 -13.69 -9.70 1.23
C GLY A 81 -13.61 -11.01 2.04
N LEU A 82 -13.83 -10.94 3.36
CA LEU A 82 -13.88 -12.11 4.25
C LEU A 82 -15.29 -12.70 4.40
N TRP A 83 -16.32 -12.02 3.91
CA TRP A 83 -17.71 -12.45 4.03
C TRP A 83 -18.02 -13.60 3.09
N GLN A 84 -18.47 -14.73 3.64
CA GLN A 84 -18.82 -15.94 2.89
C GLN A 84 -20.32 -16.28 2.97
N GLY A 85 -21.13 -15.46 3.63
CA GLY A 85 -22.57 -15.67 3.82
C GLY A 85 -23.00 -15.68 5.28
N GLU A 86 -24.25 -16.10 5.51
CA GLU A 86 -24.95 -15.99 6.79
C GLU A 86 -24.28 -16.70 7.98
N TYR A 87 -23.42 -17.70 7.72
CA TYR A 87 -22.69 -18.46 8.73
C TYR A 87 -21.21 -18.07 8.83
N THR A 88 -20.84 -16.90 8.31
CA THR A 88 -19.46 -16.41 8.42
C THR A 88 -19.17 -16.01 9.87
N GLU A 89 -18.22 -16.70 10.50
CA GLU A 89 -17.57 -16.22 11.71
C GLU A 89 -16.28 -15.50 11.31
N MET A 90 -16.04 -14.30 11.86
CA MET A 90 -14.92 -13.47 11.43
C MET A 90 -14.21 -12.83 12.61
N SER A 91 -12.88 -12.86 12.55
CA SER A 91 -12.01 -11.99 13.34
C SER A 91 -11.46 -10.90 12.43
N LEU A 92 -11.64 -9.63 12.79
CA LEU A 92 -11.09 -8.51 12.03
C LEU A 92 -10.83 -7.32 12.96
N ALA A 93 -9.57 -6.90 12.98
CA ALA A 93 -9.14 -5.68 13.66
C ALA A 93 -8.30 -4.82 12.70
N CYS A 94 -8.48 -3.50 12.81
CA CYS A 94 -7.74 -2.52 12.04
C CYS A 94 -7.20 -1.42 12.96
N ARG A 95 -6.10 -0.79 12.57
CA ARG A 95 -5.51 0.37 13.24
C ARG A 95 -5.00 1.35 12.21
N VAL A 96 -5.29 2.63 12.38
CA VAL A 96 -4.58 3.69 11.64
C VAL A 96 -3.30 3.99 12.39
N ASP A 97 -2.18 3.80 11.73
CA ASP A 97 -0.87 3.97 12.34
C ASP A 97 -0.27 5.36 12.07
N THR A 98 -0.60 5.98 10.93
CA THR A 98 -0.03 7.28 10.55
C THR A 98 -1.02 8.07 9.69
N VAL A 99 -1.08 9.37 9.92
CA VAL A 99 -1.74 10.34 9.04
C VAL A 99 -0.73 11.43 8.75
N THR A 100 -0.54 11.79 7.48
CA THR A 100 0.43 12.77 7.05
C THR A 100 -0.21 13.73 6.07
N GLU A 101 -0.23 15.02 6.41
CA GLU A 101 -0.71 16.06 5.51
C GLU A 101 0.24 16.25 4.32
N ARG A 102 -0.36 16.49 3.15
CA ARG A 102 0.31 16.74 1.88
C ARG A 102 -0.28 17.99 1.24
N SER A 103 0.46 18.60 0.31
CA SER A 103 -0.04 19.77 -0.44
C SER A 103 -1.33 19.50 -1.21
N TRP A 104 -1.65 18.23 -1.49
CA TRP A 104 -2.84 17.81 -2.23
C TRP A 104 -3.91 17.11 -1.37
N GLY A 105 -3.68 16.92 -0.07
CA GLY A 105 -4.57 16.15 0.80
C GLY A 105 -3.83 15.41 1.92
N TYR A 106 -4.05 14.10 2.05
CA TYR A 106 -3.47 13.30 3.13
C TYR A 106 -3.00 11.93 2.66
N ASP A 107 -1.85 11.48 3.18
CA ASP A 107 -1.49 10.07 3.21
C ASP A 107 -1.91 9.46 4.56
N VAL A 108 -2.53 8.28 4.54
CA VAL A 108 -2.87 7.51 5.73
C VAL A 108 -2.36 6.10 5.60
N ILE A 109 -1.66 5.60 6.61
CA ILE A 109 -1.28 4.18 6.66
C ILE A 109 -2.18 3.46 7.67
N VAL A 110 -2.86 2.43 7.19
CA VAL A 110 -3.74 1.56 7.96
C VAL A 110 -3.24 0.12 7.89
N THR A 111 -3.30 -0.58 9.02
CA THR A 111 -2.96 -2.00 9.14
C THR A 111 -4.18 -2.75 9.62
N CYS A 112 -4.51 -3.85 8.96
CA CYS A 112 -5.59 -4.75 9.38
C CYS A 112 -5.09 -6.17 9.50
N THR A 113 -5.62 -6.91 10.46
CA THR A 113 -5.44 -8.36 10.61
C THR A 113 -6.80 -9.01 10.70
N GLY A 114 -7.01 -10.07 9.92
CA GLY A 114 -8.28 -10.78 10.00
C GLY A 114 -8.28 -12.14 9.31
N SER A 115 -9.33 -12.89 9.61
CA SER A 115 -9.66 -14.18 9.01
C SER A 115 -11.15 -14.44 9.19
N SER A 116 -11.69 -15.37 8.39
CA SER A 116 -13.03 -15.89 8.56
C SER A 116 -13.09 -17.40 8.40
N THR A 117 -14.06 -17.99 9.06
CA THR A 117 -14.51 -19.37 8.87
C THR A 117 -16.00 -19.35 8.55
N THR A 118 -16.55 -20.47 8.09
CA THR A 118 -17.98 -20.65 7.93
C THR A 118 -18.41 -21.87 8.71
N ASP A 119 -19.19 -21.66 9.78
CA ASP A 119 -19.61 -22.71 10.71
C ASP A 119 -21.15 -22.80 10.77
N PRO A 120 -21.78 -23.58 9.87
CA PRO A 120 -23.21 -23.79 9.90
C PRO A 120 -23.66 -24.59 11.13
N PRO A 121 -24.84 -24.30 11.71
CA PRO A 121 -25.32 -25.06 12.86
C PRO A 121 -25.63 -26.52 12.50
N ALA A 122 -25.49 -27.41 13.48
CA ALA A 122 -25.79 -28.83 13.32
C ALA A 122 -27.21 -29.06 12.76
N GLY A 123 -27.31 -29.86 11.71
CA GLY A 123 -28.58 -30.13 10.99
C GLY A 123 -28.92 -29.12 9.89
N SER A 124 -28.07 -28.10 9.67
CA SER A 124 -28.14 -27.26 8.46
C SER A 124 -27.78 -28.04 7.20
N THR A 125 -28.34 -27.64 6.06
CA THR A 125 -27.92 -28.13 4.73
C THR A 125 -26.77 -27.31 4.14
N ALA A 126 -26.36 -26.23 4.82
CA ALA A 126 -25.19 -25.46 4.40
C ALA A 126 -23.90 -26.23 4.66
N THR A 127 -22.92 -26.04 3.78
CA THR A 127 -21.60 -26.68 3.87
C THR A 127 -20.67 -25.80 4.69
N GLU A 128 -19.86 -26.39 5.57
CA GLU A 128 -18.72 -25.70 6.17
C GLU A 128 -17.83 -25.13 5.06
N GLY A 129 -17.52 -23.84 5.16
CA GLY A 129 -16.70 -23.14 4.19
C GLY A 129 -15.22 -23.21 4.54
N PRO A 130 -14.32 -22.99 3.56
CA PRO A 130 -12.90 -22.90 3.83
C PRO A 130 -12.57 -21.74 4.77
N ILE A 131 -11.48 -21.89 5.51
CA ILE A 131 -10.87 -20.77 6.22
C ILE A 131 -10.37 -19.77 5.18
N SER A 132 -10.74 -18.50 5.33
CA SER A 132 -10.26 -17.39 4.53
C SER A 132 -9.37 -16.50 5.39
N ASP A 133 -8.07 -16.47 5.10
CA ASP A 133 -7.10 -15.67 5.84
C ASP A 133 -6.76 -14.39 5.08
N TYR A 134 -7.04 -13.24 5.69
CA TYR A 134 -6.53 -11.95 5.21
C TYR A 134 -5.09 -11.69 5.67
N PHE A 135 -4.63 -12.39 6.72
CA PHE A 135 -3.36 -12.14 7.42
C PHE A 135 -3.24 -10.69 7.90
N THR A 136 -2.05 -10.26 8.29
CA THR A 136 -1.75 -8.84 8.55
C THR A 136 -1.32 -8.17 7.26
N GLN A 137 -2.02 -7.11 6.87
CA GLN A 137 -1.68 -6.30 5.71
C GLN A 137 -1.74 -4.81 6.03
N SER A 138 -0.74 -4.07 5.55
CA SER A 138 -0.66 -2.61 5.67
C SER A 138 -0.75 -1.93 4.31
N TYR A 139 -1.52 -0.85 4.27
CA TYR A 139 -1.76 -0.06 3.06
C TYR A 139 -1.58 1.43 3.33
N ARG A 140 -0.96 2.13 2.38
CA ARG A 140 -1.02 3.59 2.29
C ARG A 140 -2.20 3.98 1.41
N TYR A 141 -3.09 4.78 1.96
CA TYR A 141 -4.13 5.49 1.24
C TYR A 141 -3.69 6.93 0.99
N SER A 142 -3.80 7.39 -0.25
CA SER A 142 -3.64 8.80 -0.61
C SER A 142 -5.02 9.38 -0.91
N VAL A 143 -5.44 10.35 -0.10
CA VAL A 143 -6.78 10.94 -0.08
C VAL A 143 -6.69 12.42 -0.48
N SER A 144 -7.14 12.75 -1.69
CA SER A 144 -7.39 14.15 -2.11
C SER A 144 -8.88 14.49 -1.94
N ALA A 145 -9.33 15.66 -2.39
CA ALA A 145 -10.75 16.03 -2.37
C ALA A 145 -11.64 15.09 -3.21
N ASP A 146 -11.11 14.55 -4.30
CA ASP A 146 -11.83 13.84 -5.36
C ASP A 146 -11.28 12.45 -5.68
N ALA A 147 -10.08 12.09 -5.21
CA ALA A 147 -9.43 10.82 -5.49
C ALA A 147 -9.14 10.02 -4.21
N LEU A 148 -9.10 8.71 -4.38
CA LEU A 148 -8.62 7.76 -3.38
C LEU A 148 -7.75 6.74 -4.12
N THR A 149 -6.48 6.64 -3.74
CA THR A 149 -5.60 5.57 -4.23
C THR A 149 -5.06 4.77 -3.05
N ARG A 150 -4.68 3.53 -3.32
CA ARG A 150 -4.17 2.60 -2.32
C ARG A 150 -2.94 1.89 -2.87
N GLU A 151 -1.90 1.84 -2.06
CA GLU A 151 -0.67 1.11 -2.35
C GLU A 151 -0.32 0.21 -1.16
N SER A 152 0.12 -1.02 -1.45
CA SER A 152 0.69 -1.89 -0.43
C SER A 152 1.99 -1.29 0.10
N VAL A 153 2.19 -1.38 1.41
CA VAL A 153 3.42 -0.98 2.08
C VAL A 153 3.94 -2.14 2.93
N GLU A 154 5.12 -1.97 3.53
CA GLU A 154 5.63 -2.96 4.49
C GLU A 154 4.62 -3.19 5.62
N ASN A 155 4.34 -4.46 5.90
CA ASN A 155 3.39 -4.85 6.94
C ASN A 155 3.91 -4.45 8.32
N ARG A 156 3.03 -3.81 9.09
CA ARG A 156 3.29 -3.50 10.50
C ARG A 156 2.89 -4.67 11.40
N ASP A 157 3.13 -4.51 12.69
CA ASP A 157 2.71 -5.50 13.70
C ASP A 157 1.20 -5.78 13.61
N PRO A 158 0.80 -7.07 13.80
CA PRO A 158 -0.60 -7.47 13.81
C PRO A 158 -1.46 -6.63 14.75
N VAL A 159 -2.75 -6.57 14.43
CA VAL A 159 -3.77 -5.89 15.24
C VAL A 159 -4.74 -6.95 15.76
N SER A 160 -5.14 -6.85 17.03
CA SER A 160 -6.05 -7.77 17.71
C SER A 160 -7.09 -7.00 18.51
#